data_AF-A0A8J7MF48-F1
#
_entry.id   AF-A0A8J7MF48-F1
#
_cell.length_a   1.000
_cell.length_b   1.000
_cell.length_c   1.000
_cell.angle_alpha   90.00
_cell.angle_beta   90.00
_cell.angle_gamma   90.00
#
_symmetry.space_group_name_H-M   'P 1'
#
loop_
_entity.id
_entity.type
_entity.pdbx_description
1 polymer ?
#
loop_
_entity_poly.entity_id
_entity_poly.type
_entity_poly.pdbx_seq_one_letter_code
_entity_poly.pdbx_strand_id
1 'polypeptide(L)'
;MTTITPIDLKFIEEAEFDLGIKFPVAYRRKMMRHNGGSVLLKSECYQLHPFLDSSDECSTQNTSQSVVRQTQLERLAQKLPDDIIVIGRSDEGHLLVLLMMGTGNVDERVFWFDINSRELGVAANEFSELNLIG
;
A
#
# COMPACT_ATOMS: atom_id res chain seq x y z
N MET A 1 -11.06 -12.89 -8.21
CA MET A 1 -11.69 -11.56 -8.23
C MET A 1 -11.89 -11.16 -6.77
N THR A 2 -11.02 -10.32 -6.22
CA THR A 2 -11.11 -9.87 -4.82
C THR A 2 -12.23 -8.84 -4.73
N THR A 3 -13.30 -9.15 -4.00
CA THR A 3 -14.40 -8.21 -3.75
C THR A 3 -13.88 -7.03 -2.94
N ILE A 4 -13.97 -5.82 -3.49
CA ILE A 4 -13.58 -4.60 -2.81
C ILE A 4 -14.67 -4.29 -1.77
N THR A 5 -14.38 -4.50 -0.50
CA THR A 5 -15.28 -4.19 0.61
C THR A 5 -14.74 -2.98 1.40
N PRO A 6 -15.62 -2.19 2.02
CA PRO A 6 -15.19 -1.17 2.97
C PRO A 6 -14.55 -1.83 4.20
N ILE A 7 -13.63 -1.12 4.85
CA ILE A 7 -12.95 -1.58 6.05
C ILE A 7 -13.06 -0.54 7.17
N ASP A 8 -13.22 -1.01 8.41
CA ASP A 8 -13.24 -0.14 9.59
C ASP A 8 -11.87 0.49 9.87
N LEU A 9 -11.91 1.70 10.42
CA LEU A 9 -10.72 2.47 10.77
C LEU A 9 -9.77 1.73 11.72
N LYS A 10 -10.31 0.91 12.64
CA LYS A 10 -9.53 0.15 13.62
C LYS A 10 -8.47 -0.75 12.97
N PHE A 11 -8.77 -1.35 11.81
CA PHE A 11 -7.84 -2.24 11.11
C PHE A 11 -6.73 -1.48 10.39
N ILE A 12 -7.02 -0.26 9.95
CA ILE A 12 -5.99 0.64 9.44
C ILE A 12 -5.08 1.08 10.59
N GLU A 13 -5.64 1.37 11.75
CA GLU A 13 -4.88 1.74 12.96
C GLU A 13 -4.02 0.59 13.50
N GLU A 14 -4.50 -0.66 13.41
CA GLU A 14 -3.69 -1.87 13.69
C GLU A 14 -2.49 -1.96 12.76
N ALA A 15 -2.69 -1.79 11.44
CA ALA A 15 -1.59 -1.80 10.48
C ALA A 15 -0.61 -0.63 10.66
N GLU A 16 -1.10 0.55 11.03
CA GLU A 16 -0.28 1.70 11.42
C GLU A 16 0.59 1.37 12.64
N PHE A 17 0.01 0.72 13.65
CA PHE A 17 0.72 0.30 14.85
C PHE A 17 1.80 -0.73 14.53
N ASP A 18 1.48 -1.75 13.72
CA ASP A 18 2.41 -2.82 13.33
C ASP A 18 3.60 -2.30 12.50
N LEU A 19 3.36 -1.31 11.64
CA LEU A 19 4.39 -0.67 10.82
C LEU A 19 5.10 0.49 11.53
N GLY A 20 4.57 0.95 12.67
CA GLY A 20 5.09 2.11 13.39
C GLY A 20 4.93 3.43 12.64
N ILE A 21 3.88 3.57 11.83
CA ILE A 21 3.63 4.74 10.95
C ILE A 21 2.22 5.28 11.09
N LYS A 22 1.98 6.46 10.49
CA LYS A 22 0.65 6.98 10.19
C LYS A 22 0.48 7.17 8.69
N PHE A 23 -0.54 6.53 8.13
CA PHE A 23 -0.82 6.65 6.71
C PHE A 23 -1.39 8.04 6.37
N PRO A 24 -1.13 8.57 5.17
CA PRO A 24 -1.74 9.81 4.72
C PRO A 24 -3.27 9.76 4.76
N VAL A 25 -3.90 10.88 5.15
CA VAL A 25 -5.36 10.95 5.33
C VAL A 25 -6.12 10.57 4.06
N ALA A 26 -5.63 11.01 2.89
CA ALA A 26 -6.21 10.65 1.59
C ALA A 26 -6.20 9.14 1.35
N TYR A 27 -5.09 8.47 1.64
CA TYR A 27 -4.96 7.02 1.50
C TYR A 27 -5.91 6.28 2.45
N ARG A 28 -5.96 6.69 3.73
CA ARG A 28 -6.88 6.11 4.72
C ARG A 28 -8.33 6.21 4.26
N ARG A 29 -8.79 7.41 3.87
CA ARG A 29 -10.18 7.64 3.43
C ARG A 29 -10.54 6.80 2.21
N LYS A 30 -9.60 6.61 1.28
CA LYS A 30 -9.82 5.74 0.13
C LYS A 30 -9.95 4.28 0.57
N MET A 31 -9.01 3.78 1.36
CA MET A 31 -8.97 2.36 1.74
C MET A 31 -10.15 1.96 2.62
N MET A 32 -10.66 2.88 3.45
CA MET A 32 -11.92 2.70 4.19
C MET A 32 -13.13 2.45 3.28
N ARG A 33 -13.18 3.09 2.11
CA ARG A 33 -14.28 2.91 1.14
C ARG A 33 -14.04 1.71 0.23
N HIS A 34 -12.79 1.53 -0.18
CA HIS A 34 -12.36 0.55 -1.16
C HIS A 34 -11.03 -0.08 -0.70
N ASN A 35 -11.12 -1.13 0.12
CA ASN A 35 -9.97 -1.81 0.68
C ASN A 35 -9.27 -2.67 -0.39
N GLY A 36 -8.22 -2.13 -1.03
CA GLY A 36 -7.55 -2.73 -2.18
C GLY A 36 -8.01 -2.13 -3.53
N GLY A 37 -8.17 -2.93 -4.57
CA GLY A 37 -8.43 -2.42 -5.94
C GLY A 37 -7.16 -2.00 -6.67
N SER A 38 -7.29 -1.30 -7.79
CA SER A 38 -6.15 -1.00 -8.65
C SER A 38 -6.01 0.49 -9.01
N VAL A 39 -4.79 0.90 -9.34
CA VAL A 39 -4.42 2.25 -9.76
C VAL A 39 -3.76 2.17 -11.14
N LEU A 40 -4.18 3.01 -12.09
CA LEU A 40 -3.47 3.23 -13.34
C LEU A 40 -2.41 4.32 -13.16
N LEU A 41 -1.15 3.99 -13.41
CA LEU A 41 -0.05 4.95 -13.42
C LEU A 41 0.80 4.74 -14.68
N LYS A 42 1.00 5.80 -15.48
CA LYS A 42 1.84 5.83 -16.70
C LYS A 42 1.56 4.79 -17.81
N SER A 43 0.59 3.87 -17.62
CA SER A 43 0.14 2.74 -18.46
C SER A 43 0.22 1.39 -17.76
N GLU A 44 0.69 1.35 -16.51
CA GLU A 44 0.71 0.15 -15.69
C GLU A 44 -0.43 0.15 -14.67
N CYS A 45 -0.98 -1.05 -14.44
CA CYS A 45 -1.97 -1.30 -13.41
C CYS A 45 -1.26 -1.76 -12.13
N TYR A 46 -1.39 -1.00 -11.06
CA TYR A 46 -0.88 -1.34 -9.74
C TYR A 46 -2.01 -1.88 -8.89
N GLN A 47 -1.90 -3.13 -8.45
CA GLN A 47 -2.84 -3.71 -7.50
C GLN A 47 -2.46 -3.29 -6.08
N LEU A 48 -3.38 -2.61 -5.40
CA LEU A 48 -3.20 -2.13 -4.04
C LEU A 48 -3.35 -3.28 -3.04
N HIS A 49 -2.47 -3.31 -2.06
CA HIS A 49 -2.54 -4.27 -0.96
C HIS A 49 -3.65 -3.86 0.02
N PRO A 50 -4.64 -4.73 0.28
CA PRO A 50 -5.67 -4.44 1.26
C PRO A 50 -5.10 -4.39 2.68
N PHE A 51 -5.83 -3.73 3.57
CA PHE A 51 -5.69 -3.90 5.01
C PHE A 51 -6.37 -5.20 5.44
N LEU A 52 -5.78 -5.86 6.45
CA LEU A 52 -6.32 -7.09 6.99
C LEU A 52 -7.51 -6.75 7.89
N ASP A 53 -8.70 -7.21 7.50
CA ASP A 53 -9.85 -7.26 8.40
C ASP A 53 -9.71 -8.51 9.27
N SER A 54 -9.33 -8.34 10.53
CA SER A 54 -9.16 -9.45 11.48
C SER A 54 -10.50 -9.97 12.05
N SER A 55 -11.63 -9.31 11.76
CA SER A 55 -12.97 -9.84 12.06
C SER A 55 -13.46 -10.84 11.00
N ASP A 56 -12.85 -10.86 9.82
CA ASP A 56 -13.11 -11.81 8.75
C ASP A 56 -12.09 -12.98 8.80
N GLU A 57 -12.18 -13.78 9.87
CA GLU A 57 -11.25 -14.89 10.22
C GLU A 57 -11.16 -16.01 9.14
N CYS A 58 -11.93 -15.93 8.06
CA CYS A 58 -12.19 -17.05 7.15
C CYS A 58 -11.39 -17.04 5.84
N SER A 59 -10.63 -15.99 5.49
CA SER A 59 -9.92 -15.94 4.19
C SER A 59 -8.40 -15.81 4.34
N THR A 60 -7.72 -16.95 4.38
CA THR A 60 -6.24 -17.08 4.38
C THR A 60 -5.55 -16.34 3.23
N GLN A 61 -6.27 -16.03 2.14
CA GLN A 61 -5.77 -15.22 1.02
C GLN A 61 -5.61 -13.72 1.39
N ASN A 62 -6.50 -13.15 2.22
CA ASN A 62 -6.45 -11.73 2.60
C ASN A 62 -5.31 -11.45 3.58
N THR A 63 -5.06 -12.35 4.54
CA THR A 63 -3.90 -12.28 5.45
C THR A 63 -2.58 -12.38 4.70
N SER A 64 -2.55 -13.05 3.55
CA SER A 64 -1.34 -13.16 2.73
C SER A 64 -1.02 -11.95 1.90
N GLN A 65 -2.02 -11.13 1.57
CA GLN A 65 -1.88 -9.98 0.68
C GLN A 65 -1.94 -8.64 1.42
N SER A 66 -1.95 -8.67 2.75
CA SER A 66 -2.06 -7.44 3.54
C SER A 66 -0.88 -6.49 3.33
N VAL A 67 -1.14 -5.19 3.39
CA VAL A 67 -0.12 -4.14 3.25
C VAL A 67 1.07 -4.35 4.19
N VAL A 68 0.81 -4.75 5.44
CA VAL A 68 1.85 -5.02 6.45
C VAL A 68 2.72 -6.19 6.02
N ARG A 69 2.11 -7.33 5.66
CA ARG A 69 2.84 -8.53 5.30
C ARG A 69 3.61 -8.36 3.99
N GLN A 70 3.01 -7.73 2.99
CA GLN A 70 3.67 -7.45 1.71
C GLN A 70 4.85 -6.51 1.89
N THR A 71 4.71 -5.45 2.71
CA THR A 71 5.85 -4.58 3.06
C THR A 71 6.98 -5.36 3.72
N GLN A 72 6.69 -6.22 4.70
CA GLN A 72 7.71 -7.04 5.37
C GLN A 72 8.37 -8.04 4.42
N LEU A 73 7.60 -8.70 3.55
CA LEU A 73 8.12 -9.65 2.57
C LEU A 73 9.04 -8.97 1.56
N GLU A 74 8.64 -7.82 1.00
CA GLU A 74 9.46 -7.10 0.03
C GLU A 74 10.71 -6.50 0.67
N ARG A 75 10.64 -6.06 1.93
CA ARG A 75 11.83 -5.67 2.71
C ARG A 75 12.83 -6.82 2.83
N LEU A 76 12.37 -8.01 3.18
CA LEU A 76 13.23 -9.19 3.32
C LEU A 76 13.77 -9.68 1.98
N ALA A 77 12.92 -9.73 0.95
CA ALA A 77 13.28 -10.27 -0.36
C ALA A 77 14.21 -9.32 -1.14
N GLN A 78 13.89 -8.03 -1.15
CA GLN A 78 14.56 -7.04 -2.00
C GLN A 78 15.54 -6.15 -1.24
N LYS A 79 15.71 -6.35 0.07
CA LYS A 79 16.48 -5.46 0.94
C LYS A 79 16.04 -4.01 0.77
N LEU A 80 14.72 -3.78 0.76
CA LEU A 80 14.19 -2.41 0.69
C LEU A 80 14.60 -1.65 1.96
N PRO A 81 14.88 -0.34 1.82
CA PRO A 81 15.03 0.55 2.95
C PRO A 81 13.82 0.52 3.92
N ASP A 82 14.08 0.68 5.21
CA ASP A 82 13.06 0.62 6.27
C ASP A 82 12.08 1.80 6.26
N ASP A 83 12.43 2.88 5.57
CA ASP A 83 11.57 4.03 5.32
C ASP A 83 10.58 3.81 4.16
N ILE A 84 10.65 2.68 3.45
CA ILE A 84 9.71 2.34 2.37
C ILE A 84 8.57 1.47 2.88
N ILE A 85 7.34 1.89 2.57
CA ILE A 85 6.10 1.16 2.82
C ILE A 85 5.48 0.78 1.48
N VAL A 86 5.30 -0.52 1.23
CA VAL A 86 4.78 -1.03 -0.04
C VAL A 86 3.26 -1.09 0.04
N ILE A 87 2.59 -0.25 -0.75
CA ILE A 87 1.13 -0.14 -0.77
C ILE A 87 0.50 -0.83 -1.97
N GLY A 88 1.28 -1.20 -2.98
CA GLY A 88 0.82 -1.96 -4.13
C GLY A 88 1.93 -2.42 -5.05
N ARG A 89 1.57 -3.21 -6.05
CA ARG A 89 2.50 -3.82 -7.00
C ARG A 89 1.92 -3.87 -8.40
N SER A 90 2.72 -3.62 -9.43
CA SER A 90 2.35 -3.81 -10.83
C SER A 90 2.55 -5.26 -11.27
N ASP A 91 1.86 -5.65 -12.36
CA ASP A 91 2.05 -6.97 -12.98
C ASP A 91 3.49 -7.20 -13.47
N GLU A 92 4.20 -6.12 -13.81
CA GLU A 92 5.63 -6.16 -14.20
C GLU A 92 6.58 -6.21 -13.00
N GLY A 93 6.06 -6.07 -11.78
CA GLY A 93 6.83 -6.15 -10.54
C GLY A 93 7.36 -4.82 -10.02
N HIS A 94 6.94 -3.69 -10.59
CA HIS A 94 7.19 -2.38 -9.99
C HIS A 94 6.35 -2.21 -8.72
N LEU A 95 6.87 -1.45 -7.76
CA LEU A 95 6.21 -1.24 -6.47
C LEU A 95 5.62 0.17 -6.41
N LEU A 96 4.41 0.27 -5.87
CA LEU A 96 3.85 1.54 -5.45
C LEU A 96 4.11 1.69 -3.94
N VAL A 97 4.75 2.78 -3.56
CA VAL A 97 5.29 2.94 -2.22
C VAL A 97 4.99 4.31 -1.61
N LEU A 98 5.03 4.35 -0.28
CA LEU A 98 5.05 5.56 0.52
C LEU A 98 6.37 5.65 1.28
N LEU A 99 6.85 6.87 1.51
CA LEU A 99 8.11 7.12 2.21
C LEU A 99 7.87 7.62 3.62
N MET A 100 8.57 7.05 4.58
CA MET A 100 8.57 7.51 5.96
C MET A 100 9.49 8.72 6.11
N MET A 101 8.94 9.81 6.63
CA MET A 101 9.65 11.06 6.92
C MET A 101 9.96 11.11 8.42
N GLY A 102 11.07 10.48 8.82
CA GLY A 102 11.49 10.40 10.22
C GLY A 102 10.73 9.34 11.02
N THR A 103 10.40 9.61 12.28
CA THR A 103 9.70 8.65 13.15
C THR A 103 8.19 8.70 12.94
N GLY A 104 7.68 7.75 12.15
CA GLY A 104 6.26 7.40 12.09
C GLY A 104 5.38 8.33 11.25
N ASN A 105 5.90 9.43 10.70
CA ASN A 105 5.20 10.22 9.71
C ASN A 105 5.50 9.68 8.31
N VAL A 106 4.51 9.68 7.44
CA VAL A 106 4.64 9.26 6.04
C VAL A 106 4.40 10.47 5.16
N ASP A 107 5.19 10.61 4.10
CA ASP A 107 5.01 11.63 3.08
C ASP A 107 3.62 11.50 2.44
N GLU A 108 2.95 12.62 2.15
CA GLU A 108 1.65 12.62 1.48
C GLU A 108 1.76 12.16 0.02
N ARG A 109 2.96 12.31 -0.55
CA ARG A 109 3.28 11.93 -1.92
C ARG A 109 3.35 10.41 -2.05
N VAL A 110 2.91 9.95 -3.21
CA VAL A 110 3.03 8.55 -3.61
C VAL A 110 4.18 8.41 -4.56
N PHE A 111 4.97 7.34 -4.41
CA PHE A 111 6.13 7.07 -5.25
C PHE A 111 5.96 5.72 -5.93
N TRP A 112 6.59 5.56 -7.08
CA TRP A 112 6.82 4.27 -7.71
C TRP A 112 8.30 3.90 -7.54
N PHE A 113 8.57 2.62 -7.33
CA PHE A 113 9.91 2.10 -7.13
C PHE A 113 10.15 0.91 -8.06
N ASP A 114 11.20 1.01 -8.86
CA ASP A 114 11.68 -0.09 -9.68
C ASP A 114 12.75 -0.88 -8.92
N ILE A 115 12.44 -2.15 -8.64
CA ILE A 115 13.31 -3.06 -7.90
C ILE A 115 14.63 -3.35 -8.66
N ASN A 116 14.58 -3.41 -9.99
CA ASN A 116 15.70 -3.78 -10.84
C ASN A 116 16.69 -2.62 -10.96
N SER A 117 16.21 -1.43 -11.30
CA SER A 117 17.03 -0.23 -11.47
C SER A 117 17.32 0.49 -10.16
N ARG A 118 16.55 0.20 -9.09
CA ARG A 118 16.53 0.94 -7.82
C ARG A 118 16.15 2.40 -7.98
N GLU A 119 15.42 2.72 -9.04
CA GLU A 119 14.89 4.05 -9.29
C GLU A 119 13.63 4.30 -8.46
N LEU A 120 13.56 5.50 -7.87
CA LEU A 120 12.41 5.98 -7.13
C LEU A 120 11.93 7.27 -7.81
N GLY A 121 10.67 7.30 -8.21
CA GLY A 121 10.06 8.48 -8.82
C GLY A 121 8.74 8.85 -8.17
N VAL A 122 8.37 10.12 -8.26
CA VAL A 122 7.06 10.60 -7.79
C VAL A 122 5.98 10.06 -8.73
N ALA A 123 4.98 9.41 -8.15
CA ALA A 123 3.76 8.97 -8.84
C ALA A 123 2.67 10.03 -8.76
N ALA A 124 2.47 10.63 -7.58
CA ALA A 124 1.47 11.67 -7.33
C ALA A 124 1.87 12.51 -6.11
N ASN A 125 1.38 13.76 -6.02
CA ASN A 125 1.63 14.59 -4.84
C ASN A 125 0.72 14.23 -3.67
N GLU A 126 -0.46 13.68 -3.98
CA GLU A 126 -1.41 13.14 -3.01
C GLU A 126 -2.04 11.87 -3.59
N PHE A 127 -2.37 10.90 -2.73
CA PHE A 127 -3.03 9.67 -3.17
C PHE A 127 -4.33 9.91 -3.96
N SER A 128 -5.08 10.98 -3.67
CA SER A 128 -6.32 11.30 -4.37
C SER A 128 -6.13 11.64 -5.85
N GLU A 129 -4.93 12.00 -6.28
CA GLU A 129 -4.61 12.33 -7.68
C GLU A 129 -4.44 11.08 -8.55
N LEU A 130 -4.38 9.89 -7.94
CA LEU A 130 -4.19 8.64 -8.65
C LEU A 130 -5.48 8.19 -9.35
N ASN A 131 -5.35 7.76 -10.61
CA ASN A 131 -6.46 7.21 -11.37
C ASN A 131 -6.79 5.80 -10.89
N LEU A 132 -7.85 5.67 -10.10
CA LEU A 132 -8.35 4.38 -9.63
C LEU A 132 -9.07 3.66 -10.76
N ILE A 133 -8.75 2.38 -10.95
CA ILE A 133 -9.50 1.48 -11.83
C ILE A 133 -10.06 0.35 -10.96
N GLY A 134 -11.38 0.33 -10.80
CA GLY A 134 -12.08 -0.63 -9.94
C GLY A 134 -13.49 -0.21 -9.65
#